data_AF-A0A6A4W0H4-F1
#
_entry.id   AF-A0A6A4W0H4-F1
#
_cell.length_a   1.000
_cell.length_b   1.000
_cell.length_c   1.000
_cell.angle_alpha   90.00
_cell.angle_beta   90.00
_cell.angle_gamma   90.00
#
_symmetry.space_group_name_H-M   'P 1'
#
loop_
_entity.id
_entity.type
_entity.pdbx_description
1 polymer ?
#
loop_
_entity_poly.entity_id
_entity_poly.type
_entity_poly.pdbx_seq_one_letter_code
_entity_poly.pdbx_strand_id
1 'polypeptide(L)'
;MLFSVPENIDIIIISDSNSVFIQHILETHGLYDRIMNIFTNPANFDQDGRLVVTPFTDQETCGICERNLCKGDALKLHLDRMTGARRKYDRVLYVGDGKNDVCPCLKLGKNDVIFARAGYRLEEELKKMQDNNKKIDAEVVIWHDANVIFEHI
;
A
#
# COMPACT_ATOMS: atom_id res chain seq x y z
N MET A 1 -16.73 14.08 13.72
CA MET A 1 -16.08 15.06 12.83
C MET A 1 -15.42 14.23 11.74
N LEU A 2 -15.86 14.33 10.48
CA LEU A 2 -15.24 13.59 9.38
C LEU A 2 -13.93 14.31 9.06
N PHE A 3 -12.80 13.68 9.37
CA PHE A 3 -11.48 14.17 9.02
C PHE A 3 -11.37 14.24 7.49
N SER A 4 -11.11 15.42 6.93
CA SER A 4 -10.81 15.58 5.51
C SER A 4 -9.30 15.47 5.31
N VAL A 5 -8.86 14.49 4.52
CA VAL A 5 -7.47 14.43 4.06
C VAL A 5 -7.18 15.71 3.24
N PRO A 6 -6.05 16.40 3.48
CA PRO A 6 -5.64 17.56 2.70
C PRO A 6 -5.63 17.31 1.17
N GLU A 7 -6.01 18.31 0.38
CA GLU A 7 -6.09 18.20 -1.10
C GLU A 7 -4.72 17.99 -1.77
N ASN A 8 -3.62 18.23 -1.07
CA ASN A 8 -2.26 18.02 -1.55
C ASN A 8 -1.73 16.59 -1.33
N ILE A 9 -2.59 15.65 -0.95
CA ILE A 9 -2.22 14.24 -0.75
C ILE A 9 -2.92 13.37 -1.79
N ASP A 10 -2.12 12.71 -2.64
CA ASP A 10 -2.61 11.65 -3.51
C ASP A 10 -2.72 10.34 -2.72
N ILE A 11 -3.91 9.72 -2.72
CA ILE A 11 -4.15 8.43 -2.05
C ILE A 11 -4.09 7.31 -3.10
N ILE A 12 -3.31 6.27 -2.84
CA ILE A 12 -3.28 5.05 -3.66
C ILE A 12 -3.56 3.81 -2.80
N ILE A 13 -4.03 2.74 -3.43
CA ILE A 13 -4.25 1.44 -2.80
C ILE A 13 -3.35 0.41 -3.48
N ILE A 14 -2.60 -0.36 -2.68
CA ILE A 14 -1.84 -1.51 -3.14
C ILE A 14 -2.28 -2.71 -2.30
N SER A 15 -3.07 -3.61 -2.90
CA SER A 15 -3.77 -4.66 -2.16
C SER A 15 -3.79 -5.98 -2.91
N ASP A 16 -3.44 -7.05 -2.20
CA ASP A 16 -3.48 -8.42 -2.72
C ASP A 16 -4.90 -9.04 -2.62
N SER A 17 -5.91 -8.20 -2.82
CA SER A 17 -7.32 -8.61 -2.95
C SER A 17 -7.68 -8.68 -4.44
N ASN A 18 -8.89 -8.25 -4.82
CA ASN A 18 -9.30 -8.12 -6.21
C ASN A 18 -10.06 -6.82 -6.48
N SER A 19 -10.03 -6.38 -7.74
CA SER A 19 -10.63 -5.11 -8.17
C SER A 19 -12.13 -5.01 -7.91
N VAL A 20 -12.92 -6.08 -8.11
CA VAL A 20 -14.38 -6.07 -7.85
C VAL A 20 -14.66 -5.79 -6.37
N PHE A 21 -13.96 -6.46 -5.46
CA PHE A 21 -14.15 -6.29 -4.03
C PHE A 21 -13.75 -4.90 -3.54
N ILE A 22 -12.58 -4.41 -3.98
CA ILE A 22 -12.10 -3.08 -3.61
C ILE A 22 -13.04 -1.99 -4.15
N GLN A 23 -13.44 -2.08 -5.41
CA GLN A 23 -14.36 -1.13 -6.02
C GLN A 23 -15.68 -1.08 -5.26
N HIS A 24 -16.27 -2.24 -4.95
CA HIS A 24 -17.53 -2.32 -4.20
C HIS A 24 -17.45 -1.61 -2.84
N ILE A 25 -16.37 -1.82 -2.07
CA ILE A 25 -16.17 -1.14 -0.78
C ILE A 25 -16.05 0.37 -0.97
N LEU A 26 -15.22 0.81 -1.91
CA LEU A 26 -14.97 2.24 -2.15
C LEU A 26 -16.24 2.97 -2.59
N GLU A 27 -17.01 2.39 -3.51
CA GLU A 27 -18.28 2.95 -3.99
C GLU A 27 -19.32 3.01 -2.88
N THR A 28 -19.47 1.93 -2.10
CA THR A 28 -20.41 1.87 -0.97
C THR A 28 -20.16 2.98 0.06
N HIS A 29 -18.91 3.38 0.23
CA HIS A 29 -18.53 4.45 1.17
C HIS A 29 -18.31 5.82 0.51
N GLY A 30 -18.55 5.97 -0.80
CA GLY A 30 -18.34 7.24 -1.51
C GLY A 30 -16.87 7.71 -1.53
N LEU A 31 -15.94 6.76 -1.51
CA LEU A 31 -14.49 7.01 -1.45
C LEU A 31 -13.77 6.80 -2.79
N TYR A 32 -14.44 6.23 -3.79
CA TYR A 32 -13.81 5.86 -5.06
C TYR A 32 -13.09 7.05 -5.72
N ASP A 33 -13.75 8.21 -5.82
CA ASP A 33 -13.19 9.41 -6.44
C ASP A 33 -12.02 10.04 -5.65
N ARG A 34 -11.75 9.58 -4.43
CA ARG A 34 -10.60 10.01 -3.63
C ARG A 34 -9.35 9.18 -3.86
N ILE A 35 -9.46 8.05 -4.55
CA ILE A 35 -8.34 7.13 -4.80
C ILE A 35 -7.76 7.41 -6.18
N MET A 36 -6.51 7.85 -6.22
CA MET A 36 -5.80 8.16 -7.46
C MET A 36 -5.49 6.90 -8.29
N ASN A 37 -5.01 5.83 -7.63
CA ASN A 37 -4.66 4.58 -8.29
C ASN A 37 -4.93 3.38 -7.37
N ILE A 38 -5.35 2.26 -7.98
CA ILE A 38 -5.53 0.98 -7.31
C ILE A 38 -4.67 -0.07 -8.03
N PHE A 39 -3.73 -0.66 -7.30
CA PHE A 39 -2.89 -1.76 -7.74
C PHE A 39 -3.36 -3.04 -7.04
N THR A 40 -4.03 -3.91 -7.78
CA THR A 40 -4.64 -5.14 -7.26
C THR A 40 -4.87 -6.15 -8.38
N ASN A 41 -5.22 -7.39 -8.03
CA ASN A 41 -5.54 -8.43 -9.00
C ASN A 41 -6.83 -8.06 -9.76
N PRO A 42 -6.80 -7.91 -11.11
CA PRO A 42 -8.01 -7.66 -11.87
C PRO A 42 -9.02 -8.79 -11.70
N ALA A 43 -10.30 -8.44 -11.70
CA ALA A 43 -11.36 -9.42 -11.57
C ALA A 43 -12.63 -9.00 -12.29
N ASN A 44 -13.38 -9.98 -12.78
CA ASN A 44 -14.68 -9.79 -13.42
C ASN A 44 -15.53 -11.04 -13.26
N PHE A 45 -16.84 -10.91 -13.44
CA PHE A 45 -17.73 -12.07 -13.54
C PHE A 45 -17.69 -12.61 -14.98
N ASP A 46 -17.64 -13.94 -15.13
CA ASP A 46 -17.77 -14.60 -16.42
C ASP A 46 -19.26 -14.80 -16.82
N GLN A 47 -19.49 -15.48 -17.94
CA GLN A 47 -20.85 -15.75 -18.46
C GLN A 47 -21.68 -16.66 -17.53
N ASP A 48 -21.03 -17.45 -16.68
CA ASP A 48 -21.68 -18.35 -15.72
C ASP A 48 -21.89 -17.65 -14.35
N GLY A 49 -21.52 -16.37 -14.22
CA GLY A 49 -21.62 -15.61 -12.98
C GLY A 49 -20.53 -15.97 -11.95
N ARG A 50 -19.42 -16.59 -12.37
CA ARG A 50 -18.29 -16.87 -11.49
C ARG A 50 -17.31 -15.70 -11.48
N LEU A 51 -16.76 -15.39 -10.31
CA LEU A 51 -15.71 -14.38 -10.18
C LEU A 51 -14.37 -14.94 -10.69
N VAL A 52 -13.89 -14.42 -11.81
CA VAL A 52 -12.57 -14.71 -12.37
C VAL A 52 -11.60 -13.65 -11.87
N VAL A 53 -10.49 -14.07 -11.27
CA VAL A 53 -9.43 -13.20 -10.77
C VAL A 53 -8.14 -13.52 -11.53
N THR A 54 -7.47 -12.51 -12.06
CA THR A 54 -6.17 -12.65 -12.74
C THR A 54 -5.06 -11.99 -11.94
N PRO A 55 -3.82 -12.50 -12.01
CA PRO A 55 -2.67 -11.84 -11.38
C PRO A 55 -2.47 -10.41 -11.91
N PHE A 56 -2.16 -9.47 -11.02
CA PHE A 56 -1.75 -8.11 -11.43
C PHE A 56 -0.42 -8.14 -12.20
N THR A 57 0.51 -8.95 -11.70
CA THR A 57 1.82 -9.22 -12.29
C THR A 57 2.09 -10.72 -12.29
N ASP A 58 3.06 -11.17 -13.08
CA ASP A 58 3.61 -12.52 -12.99
C ASP A 58 5.09 -12.43 -12.60
N GLN A 59 5.36 -12.04 -11.34
CA GLN A 59 6.71 -11.74 -10.86
C GLN A 59 7.37 -12.98 -10.24
N GLU A 60 8.68 -13.15 -10.46
CA GLU A 60 9.44 -14.32 -9.94
C GLU A 60 10.60 -13.93 -9.01
N THR A 61 10.83 -12.64 -8.80
CA THR A 61 12.07 -12.13 -8.20
C THR A 61 11.90 -11.65 -6.76
N CYS A 62 10.69 -11.26 -6.35
CA CYS A 62 10.41 -10.80 -5.00
C CYS A 62 10.19 -12.01 -4.08
N GLY A 63 11.08 -12.17 -3.10
CA GLY A 63 10.98 -13.21 -2.06
C GLY A 63 10.08 -12.86 -0.88
N ILE A 64 9.44 -11.68 -0.88
CA ILE A 64 8.58 -11.21 0.22
C ILE A 64 7.10 -11.28 -0.15
N CYS A 65 6.75 -10.82 -1.35
CA CYS A 65 5.37 -10.82 -1.84
C CYS A 65 5.08 -12.06 -2.68
N GLU A 66 3.80 -12.34 -2.86
CA GLU A 66 3.29 -13.40 -3.72
C GLU A 66 3.55 -13.11 -5.21
N ARG A 67 3.57 -14.17 -6.03
CA ARG A 67 3.85 -14.11 -7.48
C ARG A 67 2.89 -13.21 -8.26
N ASN A 68 1.66 -13.09 -7.77
CA ASN A 68 0.60 -12.36 -8.44
C ASN A 68 0.65 -10.83 -8.22
N LEU A 69 1.30 -10.36 -7.15
CA LEU A 69 1.45 -8.93 -6.87
C LEU A 69 2.64 -8.64 -5.95
N CYS A 70 3.69 -7.99 -6.47
CA CYS A 70 4.73 -7.38 -5.64
C CYS A 70 4.33 -5.95 -5.22
N LYS A 71 3.94 -5.76 -3.96
CA LYS A 71 3.52 -4.45 -3.46
C LYS A 71 4.61 -3.38 -3.58
N GLY A 72 5.87 -3.76 -3.39
CA GLY A 72 6.98 -2.84 -3.55
C GLY A 72 7.15 -2.40 -5.01
N ASP A 73 6.97 -3.29 -5.98
CA ASP A 73 7.09 -2.93 -7.41
C ASP A 73 5.90 -2.09 -7.87
N ALA A 74 4.69 -2.37 -7.36
CA ALA A 74 3.53 -1.51 -7.56
C ALA A 74 3.77 -0.08 -7.04
N LEU A 75 4.33 0.07 -5.82
CA LEU A 75 4.69 1.39 -5.27
C LEU A 75 5.71 2.09 -6.17
N LYS A 76 6.78 1.40 -6.57
CA LYS A 76 7.81 1.96 -7.45
C LYS A 76 7.22 2.39 -8.80
N LEU A 77 6.37 1.57 -9.40
CA LEU A 77 5.69 1.88 -10.66
C LEU A 77 4.88 3.18 -10.56
N HIS A 78 4.16 3.39 -9.45
CA HIS A 78 3.46 4.65 -9.19
C HIS A 78 4.44 5.84 -9.12
N LEU A 79 5.48 5.74 -8.30
CA LEU A 79 6.46 6.82 -8.12
C LEU A 79 7.20 7.17 -9.43
N ASP A 80 7.54 6.17 -10.23
CA ASP A 80 8.19 6.34 -11.54
C ASP A 80 7.24 7.04 -12.54
N ARG A 81 5.95 6.68 -12.56
CA ARG A 81 4.92 7.36 -13.39
C ARG A 81 4.79 8.83 -13.02
N MET A 82 4.76 9.13 -11.73
CA MET A 82 4.64 10.49 -11.23
C MET A 82 5.87 11.33 -11.58
N THR A 83 7.06 10.76 -11.39
CA THR A 83 8.33 11.39 -11.80
C THR A 83 8.35 11.68 -13.30
N GLY A 84 7.92 10.72 -14.13
CA GLY A 84 7.78 10.92 -15.59
C GLY A 84 6.80 12.03 -15.97
N ALA A 85 5.73 12.20 -15.18
CA ALA A 85 4.78 13.30 -15.29
C ALA A 85 5.28 14.62 -14.65
N ARG A 86 6.57 14.71 -14.28
CA ARG A 86 7.19 15.87 -13.60
C ARG A 86 6.54 16.23 -12.26
N ARG A 87 5.90 15.27 -11.59
CA ARG A 87 5.40 15.37 -10.22
C ARG A 87 6.32 14.56 -9.31
N LYS A 88 6.75 15.14 -8.19
CA LYS A 88 7.58 14.45 -7.21
C LYS A 88 6.90 14.56 -5.85
N TYR A 89 6.84 13.44 -5.14
CA TYR A 89 6.42 13.44 -3.73
C TYR A 89 7.62 13.81 -2.86
N ASP A 90 7.39 14.73 -1.91
CA ASP A 90 8.38 15.05 -0.88
C ASP A 90 8.48 13.96 0.19
N ARG A 91 7.38 13.21 0.38
CA ARG A 91 7.19 12.20 1.40
C ARG A 91 6.16 11.15 0.97
N VAL A 92 6.40 9.89 1.33
CA VAL A 92 5.46 8.77 1.24
C VAL A 92 5.05 8.34 2.66
N LEU A 93 3.74 8.19 2.86
CA LEU A 93 3.16 7.62 4.09
C LEU A 93 2.61 6.24 3.74
N TYR A 94 3.33 5.17 4.10
CA TYR A 94 2.91 3.81 3.82
C TYR A 94 2.19 3.21 5.02
N VAL A 95 0.93 2.82 4.87
CA VAL A 95 0.11 2.22 5.93
C VAL A 95 -0.14 0.76 5.62
N GLY A 96 0.21 -0.14 6.55
CA GLY A 96 0.04 -1.58 6.35
C GLY A 96 0.05 -2.39 7.64
N ASP A 97 -0.21 -3.69 7.49
CA ASP A 97 -0.31 -4.66 8.60
C ASP A 97 0.24 -6.04 8.23
N GLY A 98 0.30 -6.39 6.96
CA GLY A 98 0.66 -7.71 6.46
C GLY A 98 2.16 -7.92 6.27
N LYS A 99 2.56 -9.19 6.10
CA LYS A 99 3.94 -9.54 5.75
C LYS A 99 4.35 -8.98 4.38
N ASN A 100 3.44 -8.99 3.41
CA ASN A 100 3.69 -8.47 2.06
C ASN A 100 3.86 -6.93 2.02
N ASP A 101 3.54 -6.22 3.10
CA ASP A 101 3.82 -4.80 3.27
C ASP A 101 5.27 -4.48 3.64
N VAL A 102 6.07 -5.48 4.05
CA VAL A 102 7.51 -5.28 4.28
C VAL A 102 8.20 -4.84 2.99
N CYS A 103 7.83 -5.41 1.83
CA CYS A 103 8.48 -5.12 0.55
C CYS A 103 8.49 -3.63 0.17
N PRO A 104 7.35 -2.90 0.17
CA PRO A 104 7.36 -1.46 -0.07
C PRO A 104 8.09 -0.67 1.02
N CYS A 105 8.00 -1.09 2.30
CA CYS A 105 8.71 -0.42 3.39
C CYS A 105 10.23 -0.35 3.17
N LEU A 106 10.83 -1.39 2.57
CA LEU A 106 12.27 -1.43 2.26
C LEU A 106 12.70 -0.50 1.11
N LYS A 107 11.74 0.10 0.40
CA LYS A 107 11.99 1.04 -0.70
C LYS A 107 11.89 2.50 -0.27
N LEU A 108 11.44 2.74 0.96
CA LEU A 108 11.19 4.08 1.50
C LEU A 108 12.49 4.72 2.01
N GLY A 109 12.59 6.03 1.83
CA GLY A 109 13.73 6.84 2.24
C GLY A 109 13.52 7.52 3.59
N LYS A 110 14.53 8.29 4.02
CA LYS A 110 14.58 8.96 5.34
C LYS A 110 13.49 9.98 5.61
N ASN A 111 12.84 10.48 4.57
CA ASN A 111 11.77 11.46 4.70
C ASN A 111 10.39 10.80 4.77
N ASP A 112 10.31 9.50 4.53
CA ASP A 112 9.07 8.72 4.47
C ASP A 112 8.71 8.13 5.83
N VAL A 113 7.46 7.72 5.98
CA VAL A 113 6.94 7.13 7.22
C VAL A 113 6.24 5.81 6.92
N ILE A 114 6.54 4.81 7.75
CA ILE A 114 5.90 3.50 7.77
C ILE A 114 4.95 3.47 8.96
N PHE A 115 3.66 3.32 8.71
CA PHE A 115 2.65 3.04 9.73
C PHE A 115 2.40 1.53 9.77
N ALA A 116 3.04 0.86 10.73
CA ALA A 116 2.84 -0.56 10.99
C ALA A 116 1.75 -0.78 12.03
N ARG A 117 0.74 -1.59 11.69
CA ARG A 117 -0.39 -1.82 12.58
C ARG A 117 0.03 -2.61 13.82
N ALA A 118 -0.34 -2.09 14.99
CA ALA A 118 -0.07 -2.70 16.28
C ALA A 118 -0.66 -4.12 16.38
N GLY A 119 0.18 -5.10 16.72
CA GLY A 119 -0.19 -6.50 16.91
C GLY A 119 -0.26 -7.33 15.63
N TYR A 120 0.22 -6.81 14.49
CA TYR A 120 0.19 -7.50 13.19
C TYR A 120 1.58 -7.82 12.64
N ARG A 121 1.61 -8.61 11.56
CA ARG A 121 2.85 -9.17 11.00
C ARG A 121 3.86 -8.13 10.56
N LEU A 122 3.42 -6.98 10.03
CA LEU A 122 4.35 -5.92 9.63
C LEU A 122 5.19 -5.41 10.80
N GLU A 123 4.56 -5.14 11.96
CA GLU A 123 5.28 -4.72 13.17
C GLU A 123 6.31 -5.78 13.60
N GLU A 124 5.91 -7.05 13.67
CA GLU A 124 6.80 -8.15 14.05
C GLU A 124 8.02 -8.25 13.13
N GLU A 125 7.81 -8.16 11.82
CA GLU A 125 8.88 -8.28 10.83
C GLU A 125 9.83 -7.07 10.87
N LEU A 126 9.31 -5.84 10.98
CA LEU A 126 10.15 -4.65 11.09
C LEU A 126 10.98 -4.67 12.37
N LYS A 127 10.39 -5.09 13.50
CA LYS A 127 11.12 -5.26 14.76
C LYS A 127 12.26 -6.28 14.64
N LYS A 128 11.98 -7.47 14.08
CA LYS A 128 13.01 -8.49 13.81
C LYS A 128 14.12 -7.95 12.91
N MET A 129 13.80 -7.11 11.93
CA MET A 129 14.81 -6.51 11.06
C MET A 129 15.71 -5.54 11.84
N GLN A 130 15.14 -4.67 12.68
CA GLN A 130 15.90 -3.76 13.53
C GLN A 130 16.78 -4.50 14.54
N ASP A 131 16.25 -5.54 15.20
CA ASP A 131 16.99 -6.38 16.15
C ASP A 131 18.19 -7.09 15.48
N ASN A 132 18.08 -7.37 14.17
CA ASN A 132 19.15 -7.95 13.35
C ASN A 132 20.03 -6.89 12.66
N ASN A 133 20.00 -5.64 13.09
CA ASN A 133 20.74 -4.51 12.50
C ASN A 133 20.50 -4.32 10.98
N LYS A 134 19.35 -4.76 10.46
CA LYS A 134 18.95 -4.45 9.09
C LYS A 134 18.48 -3.00 9.02
N LYS A 135 18.95 -2.31 8.00
CA LYS A 135 18.64 -0.91 7.78
C LYS A 135 17.19 -0.74 7.30
N ILE A 136 16.44 0.09 8.00
CA ILE A 136 15.16 0.66 7.57
C ILE A 136 15.39 2.17 7.54
N ASP A 137 15.29 2.79 6.37
CA ASP A 137 15.61 4.21 6.19
C ASP A 137 14.48 5.13 6.67
N ALA A 138 13.23 4.72 6.48
CA ALA A 138 12.04 5.48 6.88
C ALA A 138 11.77 5.43 8.39
N GLU A 139 11.05 6.43 8.88
CA GLU A 139 10.52 6.43 10.25
C GLU A 139 9.47 5.32 10.39
N VAL A 140 9.49 4.58 11.50
CA VAL A 140 8.49 3.54 11.80
C VAL A 140 7.61 4.01 12.94
N VAL A 141 6.32 4.13 12.67
CA VAL A 141 5.27 4.50 13.63
C VAL A 141 4.32 3.32 13.80
N ILE A 142 4.06 2.93 15.05
CA ILE A 142 3.09 1.88 15.36
C ILE A 142 1.72 2.53 15.53
N TRP A 143 0.72 2.09 14.75
CA TRP A 143 -0.64 2.65 14.79
C TRP A 143 -1.67 1.63 15.30
N HIS A 144 -2.63 2.11 16.10
CA HIS A 144 -3.77 1.32 16.59
C HIS A 144 -5.11 1.81 16.02
N ASP A 145 -5.18 3.08 15.61
CA ASP A 145 -6.32 3.67 14.91
C ASP A 145 -5.86 4.82 13.98
N ALA A 146 -6.81 5.36 13.21
CA ALA A 146 -6.52 6.36 12.20
C ALA A 146 -6.00 7.68 12.76
N ASN A 147 -6.25 8.03 14.03
CA ASN A 147 -5.81 9.32 14.58
C ASN A 147 -4.29 9.44 14.58
N VAL A 148 -3.58 8.35 14.86
CA VAL A 148 -2.11 8.29 14.80
C VAL A 148 -1.61 8.69 13.40
N ILE A 149 -2.29 8.21 12.35
CA ILE A 149 -1.95 8.54 10.96
C ILE A 149 -2.31 10.01 10.67
N PHE A 150 -3.47 10.47 11.16
CA PHE A 150 -3.94 11.85 10.97
C PHE A 150 -3.01 12.91 11.62
N GLU A 151 -2.31 12.58 12.70
CA GLU A 151 -1.34 13.49 13.31
C GLU A 151 -0.08 13.74 12.46
N HIS A 152 0.12 12.97 11.38
CA HIS A 152 1.28 13.05 10.49
C HIS A 152 0.98 13.67 9.12
N ILE A 153 -0.27 14.04 8.84
CA ILE A 153 -0.71 14.65 7.57
C ILE A 153 -0.98 16.15 7.69
#